data_AF-A0A840SCP3-F1
#
_entry.id   AF-A0A840SCP3-F1
#
_cell.length_a   1.000
_cell.length_b   1.000
_cell.length_c   1.000
_cell.angle_alpha   90.00
_cell.angle_beta   90.00
_cell.angle_gamma   90.00
#
_symmetry.space_group_name_H-M   'P 1'
#
loop_
_entity.id
_entity.type
_entity.pdbx_description
1 polymer ?
#
loop_
_entity_poly.entity_id
_entity_poly.type
_entity_poly.pdbx_seq_one_letter_code
_entity_poly.pdbx_strand_id
1 'polypeptide(L)' 'MSKSHRGTGIRNEPNHGRGVCPVCGTAQVKVLYDQEIDGKKVKICKFCKANLKNKAQKDAKLAKKAAPAAPAAEETSAEA' A
#
# COMPACT_ATOMS: atom_id res chain seq x y z
N MET A 1 2.78 -20.82 4.95
CA MET A 1 3.16 -19.68 4.08
C MET A 1 3.98 -20.19 2.91
N SER A 2 3.35 -20.44 1.77
CA SER A 2 4.09 -20.80 0.56
C SER A 2 5.07 -19.66 0.24
N LYS A 3 6.37 -19.98 0.15
CA LYS A 3 7.44 -19.02 -0.18
C LYS A 3 7.43 -18.69 -1.68
N SER A 4 6.25 -18.56 -2.29
CA SER A 4 6.09 -18.42 -3.75
C SER A 4 6.87 -17.23 -4.31
N HIS A 5 7.10 -16.19 -3.51
CA HIS A 5 7.81 -14.98 -3.94
C HIS A 5 9.21 -14.87 -3.33
N ARG A 6 9.84 -15.97 -2.89
CA ARG A 6 11.20 -16.00 -2.30
C ARG A 6 11.91 -17.34 -2.63
N GLY A 7 13.23 -17.30 -2.81
CA GLY A 7 14.04 -18.53 -2.94
C GLY A 7 13.66 -19.40 -4.14
N THR A 8 13.50 -20.70 -3.90
CA THR A 8 13.24 -21.75 -4.92
C THR A 8 11.99 -21.48 -5.75
N GLY A 9 10.94 -20.89 -5.16
CA GLY A 9 9.67 -20.64 -5.85
C GLY A 9 9.76 -19.65 -7.01
N ILE A 10 10.74 -18.74 -6.99
CA ILE A 10 10.96 -17.78 -8.08
C ILE A 10 11.99 -18.31 -9.09
N ARG A 11 12.76 -19.34 -8.73
CA ARG A 11 13.88 -19.79 -9.56
C ARG A 11 13.41 -20.35 -10.91
N ASN A 12 12.18 -20.86 -10.95
CA ASN A 12 11.50 -21.40 -12.13
C ASN A 12 10.82 -20.33 -13.01
N GLU A 13 10.64 -19.11 -12.51
CA GLU A 13 10.09 -18.01 -13.31
C GLU A 13 11.20 -17.40 -14.20
N PRO A 14 10.84 -16.89 -15.40
CA PRO A 14 11.81 -16.25 -16.29
C PRO A 14 12.53 -15.11 -15.59
N ASN A 15 13.86 -15.07 -15.71
CA ASN A 15 14.76 -14.12 -15.04
C ASN A 15 14.57 -14.03 -13.52
N HIS A 16 14.14 -15.12 -12.88
CA HIS A 16 13.79 -15.14 -11.47
C HIS A 16 12.76 -14.06 -11.12
N GLY A 17 11.72 -13.93 -11.97
CA GLY A 17 10.62 -12.99 -11.78
C GLY A 17 11.05 -11.52 -11.79
N ARG A 18 12.19 -11.21 -12.42
CA ARG A 18 12.68 -9.84 -12.59
C ARG A 18 12.21 -9.28 -13.92
N GLY A 19 11.78 -8.03 -13.90
CA GLY A 19 11.31 -7.33 -15.09
C GLY A 19 11.20 -5.83 -14.85
N VAL A 20 10.56 -5.15 -15.79
CA VAL A 20 10.21 -3.73 -15.67
C VAL A 20 8.84 -3.64 -14.99
N CYS A 21 8.74 -2.85 -13.93
CA CYS A 21 7.46 -2.63 -13.26
C CYS A 21 6.59 -1.65 -14.07
N PRO A 22 5.34 -1.99 -14.43
CA PRO A 22 4.47 -1.11 -15.21
C PRO A 22 3.94 0.10 -14.42
N VAL A 23 4.04 0.07 -13.08
CA VAL A 23 3.54 1.17 -12.22
C VAL A 23 4.62 2.21 -11.93
N CYS A 24 5.88 1.78 -11.77
CA CYS A 24 6.97 2.67 -11.36
C CYS A 24 8.14 2.73 -12.35
N GLY A 25 8.05 2.04 -13.50
CA GLY A 25 9.07 2.07 -14.56
C GLY A 25 10.42 1.45 -14.20
N THR A 26 10.60 0.95 -12.98
CA THR A 26 11.90 0.45 -12.51
C THR A 26 12.25 -0.86 -13.18
N ALA A 27 13.43 -0.92 -13.80
CA ALA A 27 13.97 -2.13 -14.42
C ALA A 27 14.57 -3.11 -13.40
N GLN A 28 14.69 -4.38 -13.81
CA GLN A 28 15.35 -5.47 -13.06
C GLN A 28 14.79 -5.73 -11.64
N VAL A 29 13.57 -5.28 -11.36
CA VAL A 29 12.88 -5.42 -10.07
C VAL A 29 12.00 -6.66 -10.07
N LYS A 30 11.72 -7.24 -8.89
CA LYS A 30 10.85 -8.41 -8.75
C LYS A 30 9.39 -8.04 -9.01
N VAL A 31 8.84 -8.50 -10.13
CA VAL A 31 7.47 -8.23 -10.61
C VAL A 31 6.62 -9.50 -10.41
N LEU A 32 6.33 -9.80 -9.14
CA LEU A 32 5.74 -11.08 -8.70
C LEU A 32 4.40 -10.92 -7.99
N TYR A 33 3.88 -9.70 -7.89
CA TYR A 33 2.69 -9.42 -7.11
C TYR A 33 1.54 -9.05 -8.01
N ASP A 34 0.57 -9.94 -8.15
CA ASP A 34 -0.66 -9.63 -8.88
C ASP A 34 -1.46 -8.57 -8.12
N GLN A 35 -1.86 -7.54 -8.85
CA GLN A 35 -2.88 -6.57 -8.43
C GLN A 35 -3.76 -6.26 -9.64
N GLU A 36 -5.03 -6.03 -9.37
CA GLU A 36 -5.97 -5.52 -10.37
C GLU A 36 -5.87 -4.00 -10.38
N ILE A 37 -5.42 -3.45 -11.51
CA ILE A 37 -5.42 -2.02 -11.79
C ILE A 37 -6.28 -1.86 -13.04
N ASP A 38 -7.33 -1.05 -12.95
CA ASP A 38 -8.22 -0.70 -14.06
C ASP A 38 -8.77 -1.93 -14.82
N GLY A 39 -9.17 -2.96 -14.06
CA GLY A 39 -9.75 -4.20 -14.61
C GLY A 39 -8.74 -5.18 -15.23
N LYS A 40 -7.44 -4.87 -15.22
CA LYS A 40 -6.39 -5.77 -15.70
C LYS A 40 -5.56 -6.32 -14.54
N LYS A 41 -5.36 -7.64 -14.52
CA LYS A 41 -4.44 -8.31 -13.61
C LYS A 41 -3.03 -8.07 -14.07
N VAL A 42 -2.31 -7.21 -13.35
CA VAL A 42 -0.94 -6.85 -13.68
C VAL A 42 -0.02 -7.34 -12.57
N LYS A 43 1.09 -7.98 -12.97
CA LYS A 43 2.19 -8.29 -12.05
C LYS A 43 2.92 -6.97 -11.72
N ILE A 44 3.03 -6.66 -10.44
CA ILE A 44 3.59 -5.41 -9.92
C ILE A 44 4.80 -5.70 -9.03
N CYS A 45 5.67 -4.70 -8.88
CA CYS A 45 6.81 -4.79 -7.97
C CYS A 45 6.40 -4.77 -6.49
N LYS A 46 7.29 -5.27 -5.62
CA LYS A 46 7.09 -5.26 -4.16
C LYS A 46 6.77 -3.86 -3.60
N PHE A 47 7.44 -2.84 -4.12
CA PHE A 47 7.31 -1.46 -3.66
C PHE A 47 5.95 -0.89 -4.00
N CYS A 48 5.48 -1.07 -5.23
CA CYS A 48 4.17 -0.60 -5.65
C CYS A 48 3.02 -1.30 -4.90
N LYS A 49 3.14 -2.60 -4.59
CA LYS A 49 2.17 -3.26 -3.69
C LYS A 49 2.12 -2.61 -2.30
N ALA A 50 3.27 -2.24 -1.73
CA ALA A 50 3.32 -1.54 -0.45
C ALA A 50 2.75 -0.12 -0.55
N ASN A 51 3.10 0.62 -1.61
CA ASN A 51 2.62 1.98 -1.84
C ASN A 51 1.10 2.04 -2.03
N LEU A 52 0.50 1.10 -2.77
CA LEU A 52 -0.96 1.04 -2.93
C LEU A 52 -1.67 0.81 -1.60
N LYS A 53 -1.17 -0.11 -0.77
CA LYS A 53 -1.68 -0.32 0.58
C LYS A 53 -1.52 0.92 1.46
N ASN A 54 -0.35 1.55 1.40
CA ASN A 54 -0.06 2.73 2.20
C ASN A 54 -0.92 3.93 1.79
N LYS A 55 -1.22 4.11 0.50
CA LYS A 55 -2.15 5.13 0.00
C LYS A 55 -3.54 4.92 0.58
N ALA A 56 -4.10 3.72 0.45
CA ALA A 56 -5.41 3.39 1.04
C ALA A 56 -5.48 3.65 2.56
N GLN A 57 -4.42 3.33 3.29
CA GLN A 57 -4.34 3.61 4.73
C GLN A 57 -4.17 5.09 5.05
N LYS A 58 -3.45 5.84 4.22
CA LYS A 58 -3.32 7.30 4.36
C LYS A 58 -4.65 7.99 4.09
N ASP A 59 -5.40 7.58 3.06
CA ASP A 59 -6.72 8.13 2.76
C ASP A 59 -7.70 7.84 3.90
N ALA A 60 -7.69 6.61 4.45
CA ALA A 60 -8.46 6.27 5.64
C ALA A 60 -8.05 7.07 6.89
N LYS A 61 -6.75 7.34 7.06
CA LYS A 61 -6.24 8.13 8.19
C LYS A 61 -6.49 9.62 8.04
N LEU A 62 -6.44 10.15 6.82
CA LEU A 62 -6.76 11.55 6.51
C LEU A 62 -8.25 11.81 6.71
N ALA A 63 -9.12 10.88 6.31
CA ALA A 63 -10.55 10.93 6.63
C ALA A 63 -10.81 10.95 8.16
N LYS A 64 -10.04 10.18 8.94
CA LYS A 64 -10.12 10.21 10.41
C LYS A 64 -9.50 11.46 11.05
N LYS A 65 -8.52 12.09 10.39
CA LYS A 65 -7.81 13.27 10.92
C LYS A 65 -8.45 14.61 10.50
N ALA A 66 -9.37 14.60 9.53
CA ALA A 66 -10.19 15.76 9.15
C ALA A 66 -11.35 16.04 10.13
N ALA A 67 -11.50 15.23 11.19
CA ALA A 67 -12.23 15.61 12.39
C ALA A 67 -11.24 16.08 13.47
N PRO A 68 -10.92 17.39 13.51
CA PRO A 68 -10.75 18.00 14.80
C PRO A 68 -11.57 19.29 14.93
N ALA A 69 -12.46 19.25 15.92
CA ALA A 69 -12.87 20.32 16.83
C ALA A 69 -13.66 21.54 16.29
N ALA A 70 -14.88 21.68 16.82
CA ALA A 70 -15.48 22.96 17.21
C ALA A 70 -16.06 22.78 18.65
N PRO A 71 -16.06 23.85 19.48
CA PRO A 71 -15.46 23.83 20.81
C PRO A 71 -16.49 23.94 21.95
N ALA A 72 -16.09 23.57 23.18
CA ALA A 72 -16.75 24.02 24.40
C ALA A 72 -15.67 24.37 25.44
N ALA A 73 -15.29 25.64 25.43
CA ALA A 73 -14.98 26.33 26.67
C ALA A 73 -16.31 26.90 27.22
N GLU A 74 -16.37 27.04 28.54
CA GLU A 74 -17.42 27.62 29.41
C GLU A 74 -18.31 26.64 30.21
N GLU A 75 -18.37 26.97 31.51
CA GLU A 75 -19.24 26.49 32.59
C GLU A 75 -18.86 25.21 33.38
N THR A 76 -17.97 25.37 34.37
CA THR A 76 -18.22 24.81 35.72
C THR A 76 -17.95 25.87 36.79
N SER A 77 -19.03 26.56 37.14
CA SER A 77 -19.50 26.86 38.49
C SER A 77 -18.57 27.57 39.49
N ALA A 78 -18.95 28.82 39.75
CA ALA A 78 -18.85 29.46 41.06
C ALA A 78 -19.79 28.79 42.09
N GLU A 79 -19.30 28.56 43.30
CA GLU A 79 -19.96 28.51 44.62
C GLU A 79 -18.81 28.22 45.61
N ALA A 80 -18.25 29.15 46.39
CA ALA A 80 -18.82 30.05 47.40
C ALA A 80 -19.54 29.28 48.53
#